data_AF-A0A060ZI93-F1
#
_entry.id   AF-A0A060ZI93-F1
#
_cell.length_a   1.000
_cell.length_b   1.000
_cell.length_c   1.000
_cell.angle_alpha   90.00
_cell.angle_beta   90.00
_cell.angle_gamma   90.00
#
_symmetry.space_group_name_H-M   'P 1'
#
loop_
_entity.id
_entity.type
_entity.pdbx_description
1 polymer ?
#
loop_
_entity_poly.entity_id
_entity_poly.type
_entity_poly.pdbx_seq_one_letter_code
_entity_poly.pdbx_strand_id
1 'polypeptide(L)'
;MSFSSQSAQSASSYRRTFGSGIGSTPGMSSMFSHGGRGSSGSAHMSSRVYEMTKSSARPSYSSGSIRSSSGGAMRSYAGMGEKLDFNLADATNRDFLDTRTNEKAELQHLNDRFASYIEKVRFLEQQNATLVVEIERLRGHEPTRVAEMYEEEMRELRRQVDGMSNDRARMEVERDNLADDLQKLKLR
;
A
#
# COMPACT_ATOMS: atom_id res chain seq x y z
N MET A 1 -11.67 34.91 -45.47
CA MET A 1 -11.65 35.78 -44.28
C MET A 1 -11.54 34.84 -43.09
N SER A 2 -10.32 34.64 -42.56
CA SER A 2 -9.80 35.38 -41.38
C SER A 2 -10.47 34.88 -40.10
N PHE A 3 -9.84 34.50 -38.99
CA PHE A 3 -8.48 34.32 -38.46
C PHE A 3 -8.72 33.69 -37.07
N SER A 4 -7.64 33.34 -36.34
CA SER A 4 -7.55 33.14 -34.87
C SER A 4 -7.44 31.68 -34.43
N SER A 5 -6.52 31.29 -33.54
CA SER A 5 -5.43 32.00 -32.87
C SER A 5 -4.48 30.94 -32.31
N GLN A 6 -3.18 31.12 -32.54
CA GLN A 6 -2.12 30.27 -32.01
C GLN A 6 -2.09 30.38 -30.48
N SER A 7 -2.20 29.26 -29.78
CA SER A 7 -1.91 29.19 -28.33
C SER A 7 -0.40 29.15 -28.15
N ALA A 8 0.18 30.27 -27.71
CA ALA A 8 1.56 30.33 -27.26
C ALA A 8 1.71 29.50 -25.97
N GLN A 9 2.41 28.37 -26.05
CA GLN A 9 2.84 27.63 -24.87
C GLN A 9 3.98 28.43 -24.22
N SER A 10 3.65 29.21 -23.18
CA SER A 10 4.66 29.84 -22.33
C SER A 10 5.25 28.77 -21.41
N ALA A 11 6.35 28.16 -21.84
CA ALA A 11 7.12 27.25 -21.02
C ALA A 11 7.78 28.04 -19.89
N SER A 12 7.35 27.82 -18.65
CA SER A 12 8.04 28.34 -17.47
C SER A 12 9.39 27.64 -17.33
N SER A 13 10.47 28.33 -17.71
CA SER A 13 11.84 27.85 -17.62
C SER A 13 12.41 28.16 -16.24
N TYR A 14 12.08 27.33 -15.25
CA TYR A 14 12.75 27.39 -13.95
C TYR A 14 13.10 26.02 -13.39
N ARG A 15 14.22 25.46 -13.84
CA ARG A 15 14.97 24.44 -13.09
C ARG A 15 16.23 25.08 -12.54
N ARG A 16 16.20 25.48 -11.27
CA ARG A 16 17.44 25.71 -10.50
C ARG A 16 18.08 24.34 -10.26
N THR A 17 19.14 24.02 -10.98
CA THR A 17 20.02 22.90 -10.65
C THR A 17 21.20 23.46 -9.88
N PHE A 18 21.25 23.25 -8.58
CA PHE A 18 22.53 23.21 -7.88
C PHE A 18 23.13 21.81 -8.10
N GLY A 19 24.40 21.73 -8.45
CA GLY A 19 25.14 20.47 -8.39
C GLY A 19 25.61 19.97 -9.75
N SER A 20 26.88 20.22 -10.00
CA SER A 20 27.73 19.70 -11.06
C SER A 20 27.74 18.17 -11.16
N GLY A 21 27.70 17.66 -12.40
CA GLY A 21 28.61 16.61 -12.85
C GLY A 21 28.22 15.15 -12.58
N ILE A 22 27.61 14.52 -13.58
CA ILE A 22 28.17 13.38 -14.35
C ILE A 22 27.11 12.96 -15.36
N GLY A 23 27.48 13.00 -16.64
CA GLY A 23 26.56 12.94 -17.77
C GLY A 23 25.86 11.60 -17.95
N SER A 24 24.67 11.65 -18.54
CA SER A 24 24.32 10.95 -19.78
C SER A 24 22.84 11.19 -20.10
N THR A 25 22.58 11.47 -21.38
CA THR A 25 21.26 11.60 -22.03
C THR A 25 20.32 10.41 -21.75
N PRO A 26 18.99 10.60 -21.67
CA PRO A 26 18.04 9.47 -21.67
C PRO A 26 17.79 8.98 -23.10
N GLY A 27 18.40 7.85 -23.45
CA GLY A 27 18.03 7.07 -24.63
C GLY A 27 16.95 6.06 -24.27
N MET A 28 15.75 6.21 -24.83
CA MET A 28 14.68 5.21 -24.78
C MET A 28 14.91 4.18 -25.88
N SER A 29 14.96 2.89 -25.54
CA SER A 29 14.37 1.82 -26.35
C SER A 29 14.39 0.46 -25.64
N SER A 30 13.23 -0.19 -25.70
CA SER A 30 12.93 -1.56 -25.30
C SER A 30 13.70 -2.60 -26.12
N MET A 31 13.95 -3.78 -25.55
CA MET A 31 13.62 -5.05 -26.23
C MET A 31 13.65 -6.25 -25.28
N PHE A 32 12.71 -7.14 -25.56
CA PHE A 32 12.41 -8.44 -24.96
C PHE A 32 13.58 -9.43 -25.04
N SER A 33 13.69 -10.35 -24.07
CA SER A 33 14.08 -11.73 -24.38
C SER A 33 13.73 -12.73 -23.28
N HIS A 34 13.60 -13.98 -23.72
CA HIS A 34 13.07 -15.18 -23.07
C HIS A 34 14.07 -15.84 -22.10
N GLY A 35 13.51 -16.63 -21.17
CA GLY A 35 14.01 -17.95 -20.79
C GLY A 35 15.21 -18.03 -19.83
N GLY A 36 15.00 -18.60 -18.65
CA GLY A 36 16.09 -19.01 -17.77
C GLY A 36 15.60 -19.69 -16.49
N ARG A 37 15.80 -21.01 -16.40
CA ARG A 37 15.55 -21.87 -15.24
C ARG A 37 16.48 -21.53 -14.06
N GLY A 38 15.91 -21.58 -12.86
CA GLY A 38 16.50 -22.16 -11.65
C GLY A 38 17.75 -21.51 -11.04
N SER A 39 17.59 -20.93 -9.86
CA SER A 39 18.51 -21.19 -8.74
C SER A 39 17.89 -20.73 -7.42
N SER A 40 17.91 -21.64 -6.45
CA SER A 40 17.65 -21.38 -5.04
C SER A 40 18.68 -20.39 -4.49
N GLY A 41 18.23 -19.22 -4.06
CA GLY A 41 19.06 -18.22 -3.39
C GLY A 41 18.27 -17.58 -2.26
N SER A 42 18.53 -18.06 -1.06
CA SER A 42 17.90 -17.60 0.18
C SER A 42 18.12 -16.10 0.42
N ALA A 43 17.10 -15.47 0.97
CA ALA A 43 16.98 -14.04 1.23
C ALA A 43 18.03 -13.48 2.20
N HIS A 44 18.57 -12.29 1.89
CA HIS A 44 19.06 -11.33 2.89
C HIS A 44 18.72 -9.90 2.45
N MET A 45 17.50 -9.44 2.72
CA MET A 45 17.23 -8.00 2.74
C MET A 45 17.61 -7.47 4.12
N SER A 46 18.72 -6.74 4.19
CA SER A 46 19.13 -6.05 5.41
C SER A 46 18.15 -4.92 5.70
N SER A 47 17.22 -5.15 6.64
CA SER A 47 16.40 -4.08 7.20
C SER A 47 17.30 -3.22 8.09
N ARG A 48 17.66 -2.02 7.64
CA ARG A 48 18.14 -0.98 8.55
C ARG A 48 16.93 -0.43 9.31
N VAL A 49 16.67 -1.04 10.47
CA VAL A 49 15.78 -0.48 11.48
C VAL A 49 16.51 0.71 12.08
N TYR A 50 16.00 1.93 11.87
CA TYR A 50 16.42 3.08 12.68
C TYR A 50 15.79 2.89 14.06
N GLU A 51 16.58 2.36 14.99
CA GLU A 51 16.25 2.28 16.39
C GLU A 51 16.30 3.70 16.99
N MET A 52 15.13 4.31 17.22
CA MET A 52 15.03 5.53 18.03
C MET A 52 15.23 5.16 19.50
N THR A 53 16.48 5.21 19.96
CA THR A 53 16.76 5.24 21.39
C THR A 53 16.28 6.59 21.93
N LYS A 54 15.20 6.57 22.70
CA LYS A 54 14.73 7.70 23.52
C LYS A 54 15.81 7.99 24.56
N SER A 55 16.75 8.84 24.21
CA SER A 55 17.69 9.44 25.16
C SER A 55 17.06 10.72 25.71
N SER A 56 16.53 10.61 26.92
CA SER A 56 16.17 11.75 27.77
C SER A 56 17.45 12.48 28.17
N ALA A 57 17.91 13.41 27.33
CA ALA A 57 18.98 14.35 27.69
C ALA A 57 18.36 15.74 27.87
N ARG A 58 18.30 16.15 29.15
CA ARG A 58 17.88 17.47 29.61
C ARG A 58 18.83 18.55 29.08
N PRO A 59 18.37 19.74 28.67
CA PRO A 59 19.27 20.86 28.40
C PRO A 59 19.85 21.36 29.73
N SER A 60 21.18 21.29 29.88
CA SER A 60 21.89 21.95 30.97
C SER A 60 22.06 23.43 30.62
N TYR A 61 21.35 24.31 31.32
CA TYR A 61 21.58 25.74 31.25
C TYR A 61 22.87 26.06 32.04
N SER A 62 23.86 26.64 31.37
CA SER A 62 25.03 27.22 32.03
C SER A 62 24.69 28.66 32.40
N SER A 63 24.47 28.91 33.70
CA SER A 63 24.41 30.24 34.29
C SER A 63 25.81 30.86 34.33
N GLY A 64 26.17 31.59 33.28
CA GLY A 64 27.36 32.44 33.24
C GLY A 64 27.05 33.84 33.76
N SER A 65 27.27 34.07 35.06
CA SER A 65 27.19 35.39 35.68
C SER A 65 28.30 36.30 35.14
N ILE A 66 27.95 37.28 34.31
CA ILE A 66 28.87 38.31 33.83
C ILE A 66 28.98 39.39 34.92
N ARG A 67 30.18 39.52 35.49
CA ARG A 67 30.51 40.50 36.52
C ARG A 67 30.38 41.91 35.95
N SER A 68 29.55 42.74 36.58
CA SER A 68 29.50 44.18 36.39
C SER A 68 30.77 44.81 36.95
N SER A 69 31.71 45.15 36.06
CA SER A 69 32.79 46.08 36.38
C SER A 69 32.30 47.49 36.14
N SER A 70 32.04 48.21 37.24
CA SER A 70 31.92 49.67 37.27
C SER A 70 33.17 50.32 36.67
N GLY A 71 32.99 51.26 35.77
CA GLY A 71 34.11 52.08 35.28
C GLY A 71 33.70 52.87 34.06
N GLY A 72 33.28 54.12 34.28
CA GLY A 72 32.80 54.99 33.22
C GLY A 72 33.86 55.32 32.16
N ALA A 73 33.36 55.63 30.97
CA ALA A 73 33.88 56.68 30.11
C ALA A 73 32.89 56.85 28.94
N MET A 74 32.16 57.97 28.98
CA MET A 74 31.49 58.53 27.82
C MET A 74 32.50 58.63 26.67
N ARG A 75 32.31 57.85 25.61
CA ARG A 75 33.04 58.02 24.34
C ARG A 75 32.03 58.33 23.25
N SER A 76 31.79 59.64 23.10
CA SER A 76 31.18 60.20 21.90
C SER A 76 32.14 59.97 20.73
N TYR A 77 31.82 59.03 19.84
CA TYR A 77 32.43 58.98 18.51
C TYR A 77 31.60 59.87 17.58
N ALA A 78 31.91 61.16 17.62
CA ALA A 78 31.65 62.05 16.50
C ALA A 78 32.78 61.83 15.49
N GLY A 79 32.53 61.06 14.43
CA GLY A 79 33.51 60.87 13.36
C GLY A 79 33.30 59.55 12.62
N MET A 80 33.09 59.65 11.30
CA MET A 80 32.87 58.57 10.34
C MET A 80 31.44 58.05 10.27
N GLY A 81 30.61 58.78 9.52
CA GLY A 81 29.28 58.35 9.13
C GLY A 81 29.33 57.18 8.16
N GLU A 82 29.46 55.96 8.68
CA GLU A 82 28.84 54.80 8.06
C GLU A 82 27.46 54.69 8.69
N LYS A 83 26.44 55.18 7.97
CA LYS A 83 25.06 55.06 8.41
C LYS A 83 24.77 53.56 8.45
N LEU A 84 24.78 52.95 9.63
CA LEU A 84 24.18 51.63 9.83
C LEU A 84 22.74 51.75 9.35
N ASP A 85 22.45 51.22 8.16
CA ASP A 85 21.15 51.34 7.54
C ASP A 85 20.20 50.33 8.20
N PHE A 86 19.72 50.71 9.38
CA PHE A 86 18.78 49.92 10.16
C PHE A 86 17.49 49.62 9.36
N ASN A 87 17.14 50.44 8.37
CA ASN A 87 16.01 50.18 7.49
C ASN A 87 16.28 49.03 6.51
N LEU A 88 17.51 48.91 5.98
CA LEU A 88 17.91 47.79 5.14
C LEU A 88 17.99 46.48 5.94
N ALA A 89 18.50 46.55 7.17
CA ALA A 89 18.54 45.40 8.08
C ALA A 89 17.12 44.93 8.48
N ASP A 90 16.19 45.86 8.72
CA ASP A 90 14.80 45.52 9.07
C ASP A 90 14.00 45.01 7.86
N ALA A 91 14.24 45.55 6.66
CA ALA A 91 13.68 45.05 5.41
C ALA A 91 14.15 43.62 5.10
N THR A 92 15.45 43.35 5.21
CA THR A 92 16.01 42.00 5.00
C THR A 92 15.54 40.99 6.05
N ASN A 93 15.35 41.42 7.30
CA ASN A 93 14.77 40.57 8.35
C ASN A 93 13.29 40.27 8.12
N ARG A 94 12.50 41.24 7.61
CA ARG A 94 11.11 41.01 7.19
C ARG A 94 11.03 40.00 6.05
N ASP A 95 11.85 40.14 5.02
CA ASP A 95 11.90 39.18 3.91
C ASP A 95 12.26 37.76 4.39
N PHE A 96 13.15 37.65 5.38
CA PHE A 96 13.49 36.37 6.01
C PHE A 96 12.34 35.78 6.83
N LEU A 97 11.57 36.62 7.53
CA LEU A 97 10.39 36.17 8.27
C LEU A 97 9.26 35.76 7.32
N ASP A 98 9.04 36.49 6.23
CA ASP A 98 8.03 36.18 5.22
C ASP A 98 8.36 34.88 4.48
N THR A 99 9.61 34.66 4.09
CA THR A 99 10.03 33.38 3.49
C THR A 99 9.83 32.21 4.45
N ARG A 100 10.23 32.36 5.72
CA ARG A 100 10.05 31.31 6.73
C ARG A 100 8.58 31.02 7.06
N THR A 101 7.73 32.04 7.09
CA THR A 101 6.29 31.86 7.34
C THR A 101 5.61 31.18 6.16
N ASN A 102 5.99 31.52 4.92
CA ASN A 102 5.52 30.84 3.71
C ASN A 102 5.96 29.37 3.69
N GLU A 103 7.23 29.08 3.97
CA GLU A 103 7.73 27.69 4.07
C GLU A 103 6.98 26.90 5.16
N LYS A 104 6.71 27.53 6.31
CA LYS A 104 5.92 26.91 7.37
C LYS A 104 4.49 26.58 6.92
N ALA A 105 3.86 27.47 6.15
CA ALA A 105 2.52 27.24 5.61
C ALA A 105 2.50 26.10 4.59
N GLU A 106 3.49 26.05 3.70
CA GLU A 106 3.65 24.95 2.73
C GLU A 106 3.87 23.60 3.42
N LEU A 107 4.72 23.56 4.46
CA LEU A 107 4.94 22.35 5.25
C LEU A 107 3.68 21.91 6.01
N GLN A 108 2.89 22.86 6.51
CA GLN A 108 1.61 22.54 7.14
C GLN A 108 0.64 21.94 6.11
N HIS A 109 0.49 22.55 4.94
CA HIS A 109 -0.35 22.03 3.88
C HIS A 109 0.08 20.63 3.42
N LEU A 110 1.39 20.39 3.34
CA LEU A 110 1.94 19.09 3.01
C LEU A 110 1.61 18.06 4.10
N ASN A 111 1.75 18.43 5.37
CA ASN A 111 1.38 17.56 6.50
C ASN A 111 -0.12 17.23 6.50
N ASP A 112 -0.98 18.19 6.19
CA ASP A 112 -2.44 17.97 6.11
C ASP A 112 -2.78 16.98 4.98
N ARG A 113 -2.08 17.09 3.84
CA ARG A 113 -2.17 16.10 2.75
C ARG A 113 -1.68 14.72 3.19
N PHE A 114 -0.56 14.64 3.90
CA PHE A 114 -0.07 13.35 4.43
C PHE A 114 -1.05 12.73 5.42
N ALA A 115 -1.62 13.52 6.33
CA ALA A 115 -2.66 13.04 7.24
C ALA A 115 -3.86 12.46 6.47
N SER A 116 -4.34 13.18 5.44
CA SER A 116 -5.43 12.72 4.58
C SER A 116 -5.10 11.41 3.85
N TYR A 117 -3.86 11.26 3.35
CA TYR A 117 -3.44 10.03 2.69
C TYR A 117 -3.29 8.87 3.66
N ILE A 118 -2.76 9.10 4.87
CA ILE A 118 -2.65 8.08 5.91
C ILE A 118 -4.04 7.57 6.30
N GLU A 119 -5.02 8.46 6.47
CA GLU A 119 -6.40 8.07 6.75
C GLU A 119 -7.01 7.27 5.60
N LYS A 120 -6.79 7.70 4.36
CA LYS A 120 -7.26 6.97 3.18
C LYS A 120 -6.66 5.58 3.07
N VAL A 121 -5.36 5.43 3.34
CA VAL A 121 -4.69 4.13 3.34
C VAL A 121 -5.28 3.24 4.42
N ARG A 122 -5.44 3.72 5.65
CA ARG A 122 -6.07 2.95 6.74
C ARG A 122 -7.48 2.50 6.40
N PHE A 123 -8.28 3.39 5.81
CA PHE A 123 -9.63 3.07 5.36
C PHE A 123 -9.62 1.99 4.28
N LEU A 124 -8.72 2.10 3.29
CA LEU A 124 -8.57 1.08 2.25
C LEU A 124 -8.06 -0.25 2.80
N GLU A 125 -7.14 -0.24 3.76
CA GLU A 125 -6.67 -1.44 4.45
C GLU A 125 -7.81 -2.13 5.21
N GLN A 126 -8.66 -1.36 5.91
CA GLN A 126 -9.84 -1.87 6.60
C GLN A 126 -10.86 -2.46 5.62
N GLN A 127 -11.11 -1.79 4.49
CA GLN A 127 -11.97 -2.32 3.44
C GLN A 127 -11.41 -3.61 2.86
N ASN A 128 -10.11 -3.66 2.55
CA ASN A 128 -9.46 -4.86 2.04
C ASN A 128 -9.55 -6.01 3.04
N ALA A 129 -9.32 -5.76 4.34
CA ALA A 129 -9.47 -6.78 5.37
C ALA A 129 -10.91 -7.35 5.40
N THR A 130 -11.92 -6.49 5.28
CA THR A 130 -13.33 -6.91 5.22
C THR A 130 -13.61 -7.74 3.97
N LEU A 131 -13.10 -7.31 2.80
CA LEU A 131 -13.27 -8.05 1.55
C LEU A 131 -12.58 -9.41 1.58
N VAL A 132 -11.40 -9.52 2.20
CA VAL A 132 -10.70 -10.80 2.38
C VAL A 132 -11.55 -11.77 3.19
N VAL A 133 -12.12 -11.33 4.30
CA VAL A 133 -13.02 -12.16 5.13
C VAL A 133 -14.24 -12.62 4.33
N GLU A 134 -14.85 -11.72 3.55
CA GLU A 134 -16.02 -12.07 2.72
C GLU A 134 -15.66 -13.08 1.62
N ILE A 135 -14.49 -12.94 0.99
CA ILE A 135 -14.00 -13.90 0.00
C ILE A 135 -13.76 -15.27 0.65
N GLU A 136 -13.15 -15.31 1.83
CA GLU A 136 -12.93 -16.57 2.56
C GLU A 136 -14.26 -17.24 2.93
N ARG A 137 -15.23 -16.45 3.39
CA ARG A 137 -16.59 -16.93 3.70
C ARG A 137 -17.28 -17.53 2.47
N LEU A 138 -17.23 -16.85 1.33
CA LEU A 138 -17.85 -17.32 0.09
C LEU A 138 -17.14 -18.54 -0.50
N ARG A 139 -15.80 -18.55 -0.47
CA ARG A 139 -15.00 -19.71 -0.92
C ARG A 139 -15.28 -20.97 -0.12
N GLY A 140 -15.54 -20.85 1.19
CA GLY A 140 -15.95 -21.99 2.00
C GLY A 140 -17.34 -22.53 1.64
N HIS A 141 -18.23 -21.69 1.13
CA HIS A 141 -19.65 -22.01 0.98
C HIS A 141 -20.07 -22.41 -0.45
N GLU A 142 -19.56 -21.78 -1.50
CA GLU A 142 -20.09 -21.99 -2.87
C GLU A 142 -19.69 -23.32 -3.54
N PRO A 143 -18.40 -23.69 -3.65
CA PRO A 143 -18.03 -24.93 -4.31
C PRO A 143 -18.34 -26.17 -3.44
N THR A 144 -18.26 -26.04 -2.12
CA THR A 144 -18.42 -27.17 -1.18
C THR A 144 -19.87 -27.63 -1.10
N ARG A 145 -20.83 -26.71 -0.92
CA ARG A 145 -22.24 -27.10 -0.71
C ARG A 145 -22.85 -27.77 -1.94
N VAL A 146 -22.56 -27.24 -3.13
CA VAL A 146 -23.08 -27.82 -4.38
C VAL A 146 -22.45 -29.19 -4.64
N ALA A 147 -21.14 -29.35 -4.41
CA ALA A 147 -20.48 -30.65 -4.51
C ALA A 147 -21.04 -31.68 -3.51
N GLU A 148 -21.30 -31.26 -2.26
CA GLU A 148 -21.94 -32.11 -1.25
C GLU A 148 -23.33 -32.58 -1.67
N MET A 149 -24.17 -31.70 -2.22
CA MET A 149 -25.50 -32.08 -2.70
C MET A 149 -25.43 -33.10 -3.85
N TYR A 150 -24.54 -32.89 -4.82
CA TYR A 150 -24.37 -33.86 -5.91
C TYR A 150 -23.81 -35.20 -5.42
N GLU A 151 -22.92 -35.20 -4.43
CA GLU A 151 -22.40 -36.43 -3.83
C GLU A 151 -23.50 -37.20 -3.07
N GLU A 152 -24.40 -36.49 -2.39
CA GLU A 152 -25.59 -37.08 -1.76
C GLU A 152 -26.56 -37.66 -2.78
N GLU A 153 -26.85 -36.95 -3.87
CA GLU A 153 -27.69 -37.47 -4.96
C GLU A 153 -27.07 -38.72 -5.60
N MET A 154 -25.76 -38.71 -5.87
CA MET A 154 -25.06 -39.89 -6.39
C MET A 154 -25.15 -41.08 -5.42
N ARG A 155 -25.01 -40.83 -4.11
CA ARG A 155 -25.12 -41.87 -3.09
C ARG A 155 -26.52 -42.48 -3.05
N GLU A 156 -27.55 -41.65 -3.12
CA GLU A 156 -28.94 -42.11 -3.11
C GLU A 156 -29.28 -42.88 -4.39
N LEU A 157 -28.84 -42.41 -5.56
CA LEU A 157 -29.01 -43.15 -6.82
C LEU A 157 -28.33 -44.53 -6.78
N ARG A 158 -27.12 -44.62 -6.24
CA ARG A 158 -26.43 -45.92 -6.03
C ARG A 158 -27.24 -46.82 -5.11
N ARG A 159 -27.75 -46.29 -4.00
CA ARG A 159 -28.59 -47.03 -3.05
C ARG A 159 -29.87 -47.56 -3.70
N GLN A 160 -30.49 -46.77 -4.56
CA GLN A 160 -31.68 -47.19 -5.32
C GLN A 160 -31.35 -48.29 -6.33
N VAL A 161 -30.22 -48.17 -7.05
CA VAL A 161 -29.74 -49.23 -7.96
C VAL A 161 -29.50 -50.53 -7.20
N ASP A 162 -28.81 -50.47 -6.06
CA ASP A 162 -28.55 -51.65 -5.23
C ASP A 162 -29.86 -52.26 -4.69
N GLY A 163 -30.80 -51.42 -4.27
CA GLY A 163 -32.14 -51.85 -3.84
C GLY A 163 -32.89 -52.58 -4.95
N MET A 164 -33.00 -51.96 -6.13
CA MET A 164 -33.64 -52.58 -7.29
C MET A 164 -32.94 -53.86 -7.75
N SER A 165 -31.62 -53.91 -7.68
CA SER A 165 -30.84 -55.11 -8.01
C SER A 165 -31.18 -56.27 -7.08
N ASN A 166 -31.26 -56.00 -5.77
CA ASN A 166 -31.66 -56.99 -4.77
C ASN A 166 -33.10 -57.47 -4.96
N ASP A 167 -34.04 -56.56 -5.22
CA ASP A 167 -35.43 -56.91 -5.46
C ASP A 167 -35.60 -57.73 -6.74
N ARG A 168 -34.86 -57.36 -7.80
CA ARG A 168 -34.79 -58.15 -9.02
C ARG A 168 -34.25 -59.56 -8.76
N ALA A 169 -33.15 -59.70 -8.04
CA ALA A 169 -32.59 -61.00 -7.71
C ALA A 169 -33.58 -61.88 -6.92
N ARG A 170 -34.33 -61.28 -5.99
CA ARG A 170 -35.40 -61.99 -5.25
C ARG A 170 -36.51 -62.48 -6.18
N MET A 171 -37.02 -61.60 -7.06
CA MET A 171 -38.05 -61.98 -8.03
C MET A 171 -37.58 -63.04 -9.03
N GLU A 172 -36.31 -62.99 -9.44
CA GLU A 172 -35.73 -64.01 -10.33
C GLU A 172 -35.68 -65.39 -9.64
N VAL A 173 -35.30 -65.46 -8.36
CA VAL A 173 -35.35 -66.69 -7.57
C VAL A 173 -36.78 -67.23 -7.42
N GLU A 174 -37.75 -66.36 -7.11
CA GLU A 174 -39.16 -66.76 -7.01
C GLU A 174 -39.70 -67.29 -8.34
N ARG A 175 -39.37 -66.63 -9.46
CA ARG A 175 -39.72 -67.11 -10.81
C ARG A 175 -39.15 -68.50 -11.07
N ASP A 176 -37.87 -68.73 -10.74
CA ASP A 176 -37.21 -70.01 -10.99
C ASP A 176 -37.83 -71.13 -10.15
N ASN A 177 -38.14 -70.86 -8.88
CA ASN A 177 -38.85 -71.80 -8.01
C ASN A 177 -40.23 -72.19 -8.59
N LEU A 178 -41.00 -71.20 -9.06
CA LEU A 178 -42.33 -71.44 -9.67
C LEU A 178 -42.22 -72.20 -11.00
N ALA A 179 -41.18 -71.92 -11.80
CA ALA A 179 -40.93 -72.62 -13.04
C ALA A 179 -40.61 -74.11 -12.79
N ASP A 180 -39.79 -74.40 -11.78
CA ASP A 180 -39.47 -75.77 -11.35
C ASP A 180 -40.71 -76.51 -10.85
N ASP A 181 -41.57 -75.84 -10.07
CA ASP A 181 -42.81 -76.45 -9.58
C ASP A 181 -43.81 -76.73 -10.70
N LEU A 182 -43.92 -75.83 -11.69
CA LEU A 182 -44.70 -76.10 -12.90
C LEU A 182 -44.16 -77.27 -13.71
N GLN A 183 -42.84 -77.43 -13.81
CA GLN A 183 -42.24 -78.58 -14.50
C GLN A 183 -42.55 -79.89 -13.76
N LYS A 184 -42.42 -79.92 -12.43
CA LYS A 184 -42.78 -81.10 -11.61
C LYS A 184 -44.25 -81.49 -11.78
N LEU A 185 -45.15 -80.51 -11.86
CA LEU A 185 -46.58 -80.74 -12.08
C LEU A 185 -46.87 -81.30 -13.48
N LYS A 186 -46.14 -80.88 -14.52
CA LYS A 186 -46.28 -81.42 -15.88
C LYS A 186 -45.76 -82.85 -16.05
N LEU A 187 -44.85 -83.28 -15.18
CA LEU A 187 -44.27 -84.63 -15.18
C LEU A 187 -45.07 -85.63 -14.34
N ARG A 188 -46.09 -85.18 -13.60
CA ARG A 188 -47.07 -86.03 -12.91
C ARG A 188 -48.30 -86.24 -13.79
#